data_AF-A0A4E9ETL9-F1
#
_entry.id   AF-A0A4E9ETL9-F1
#
_cell.length_a   1.000
_cell.length_b   1.000
_cell.length_c   1.000
_cell.angle_alpha   90.00
_cell.angle_beta   90.00
_cell.angle_gamma   90.00
#
_symmetry.space_group_name_H-M   'P 1'
#
loop_
_entity.id
_entity.type
_entity.pdbx_description
1 polymer ?
#
loop_
_entity_poly.entity_id
_entity_poly.type
_entity_poly.pdbx_seq_one_letter_code
_entity_poly.pdbx_strand_id
1 'polypeptide(L)'
;MYGQRFYKQYGITTLFAVGMPPDSKIQKQLLEESRKKHDLIQQNFHDSYRNLTWKALMWLRFIDEYCPNVQYIMKLDDDVVGNILEIIHFLNEHVKAVSLLKSQKQIFCRVIYHRPVSREKKNKWYVRRDELSSEYYSNYCVGMAIIFTGDLPNMLLRAAKKERYFWIDDYFITGILAKKVEAQLVDLKRKIVIYTWEGNEEALVNGDIFFRLFSNMSHGLQLWRQIENSYFIRFLNSSL
;
A
#
# COMPACT_ATOMS: atom_id res chain seq x y z
N MET A 1 14.25 -16.42 -7.60
CA MET A 1 13.71 -15.04 -7.73
C MET A 1 13.43 -14.50 -6.34
N TYR A 2 13.71 -13.23 -6.02
CA TYR A 2 13.60 -12.69 -4.64
C TYR A 2 12.24 -12.99 -3.98
N GLY A 3 11.15 -12.98 -4.76
CA GLY A 3 9.81 -13.36 -4.28
C GLY A 3 9.69 -14.80 -3.76
N GLN A 4 10.37 -15.79 -4.37
CA GLN A 4 10.27 -17.19 -3.90
C GLN A 4 10.88 -17.39 -2.51
N ARG A 5 11.95 -16.66 -2.16
CA ARG A 5 12.56 -16.76 -0.82
C ARG A 5 11.61 -16.22 0.24
N PHE A 6 11.05 -15.03 0.01
CA PHE A 6 10.08 -14.42 0.91
C PHE A 6 8.79 -15.23 1.05
N TYR A 7 8.31 -15.82 -0.05
CA TYR A 7 7.14 -16.69 0.00
C TYR A 7 7.40 -17.92 0.87
N LYS A 8 8.51 -18.62 0.64
CA LYS A 8 8.84 -19.82 1.43
C LYS A 8 9.06 -19.53 2.91
N GLN A 9 9.68 -18.40 3.24
CA GLN A 9 10.06 -18.10 4.61
C GLN A 9 8.96 -17.40 5.40
N TYR A 10 8.18 -16.52 4.76
CA TYR A 10 7.24 -15.63 5.43
C TYR A 10 5.82 -15.67 4.83
N GLY A 11 5.57 -16.48 3.80
CA GLY A 11 4.29 -16.51 3.09
C GLY A 11 4.00 -15.23 2.29
N ILE A 12 5.04 -14.43 1.97
CA ILE A 12 4.88 -13.16 1.27
C ILE A 12 5.11 -13.32 -0.22
N THR A 13 4.15 -12.84 -1.01
CA THR A 13 4.27 -12.66 -2.45
C THR A 13 4.28 -11.18 -2.79
N THR A 14 5.17 -10.76 -3.69
CA THR A 14 5.27 -9.38 -4.19
C THR A 14 4.77 -9.33 -5.62
N LEU A 15 3.94 -8.33 -5.92
CA LEU A 15 3.40 -8.07 -7.25
C LEU A 15 3.53 -6.58 -7.57
N PHE A 16 3.73 -6.25 -8.84
CA PHE A 16 3.79 -4.87 -9.33
C PHE A 16 2.60 -4.57 -10.22
N ALA A 17 1.85 -3.52 -9.87
CA ALA A 17 0.65 -3.09 -10.57
C ALA A 17 0.95 -1.93 -11.53
N VAL A 18 0.77 -2.16 -12.84
CA VAL A 18 1.08 -1.18 -13.88
C VAL A 18 -0.06 -1.02 -14.88
N GLY A 19 -0.22 0.18 -15.44
CA GLY A 19 -1.06 0.43 -16.61
C GLY A 19 -0.27 0.32 -17.92
N MET A 20 -0.86 0.80 -19.00
CA MET A 20 -0.20 0.97 -20.28
C MET A 20 0.67 2.24 -20.25
N PRO A 21 1.98 2.14 -20.55
CA PRO A 21 2.84 3.31 -20.71
C PRO A 21 2.51 4.03 -22.04
N PRO A 22 2.79 5.34 -22.14
CA PRO A 22 2.62 6.08 -23.40
C PRO A 22 3.62 5.64 -24.48
N ASP A 23 4.82 5.18 -24.08
CA ASP A 23 5.87 4.75 -25.00
C ASP A 23 5.81 3.23 -25.25
N SER A 24 5.61 2.87 -26.53
CA SER A 24 5.63 1.48 -27.00
C SER A 24 6.93 0.72 -26.68
N LYS A 25 8.07 1.42 -26.56
CA LYS A 25 9.34 0.83 -26.16
C LYS A 25 9.30 0.36 -24.70
N ILE A 26 8.71 1.16 -23.81
CA ILE A 26 8.49 0.79 -22.41
C ILE A 26 7.54 -0.41 -22.34
N GLN A 27 6.48 -0.45 -23.15
CA GLN A 27 5.58 -1.62 -23.18
C GLN A 27 6.31 -2.90 -23.58
N LYS A 28 7.24 -2.85 -24.54
CA LYS A 28 8.06 -4.02 -24.89
C LYS A 28 8.95 -4.46 -23.73
N GLN A 29 9.55 -3.52 -23.01
CA GLN A 29 10.37 -3.82 -21.83
C GLN A 29 9.54 -4.46 -20.71
N LEU A 30 8.31 -3.98 -20.46
CA LEU A 30 7.39 -4.59 -19.50
C LEU A 30 7.03 -6.04 -19.88
N LEU A 31 6.79 -6.32 -21.16
CA LEU A 31 6.53 -7.69 -21.63
C LEU A 31 7.74 -8.62 -21.44
N GLU A 32 8.96 -8.13 -21.69
CA GLU A 32 10.18 -8.89 -21.46
C GLU A 32 10.45 -9.14 -19.98
N GLU A 33 10.18 -8.15 -19.12
CA GLU A 33 10.30 -8.26 -17.67
C GLU A 33 9.27 -9.26 -17.12
N SER A 34 8.01 -9.14 -17.54
CA SER A 34 6.91 -10.03 -17.15
C SER A 34 7.22 -11.50 -17.49
N ARG A 35 7.83 -11.76 -18.66
CA ARG A 35 8.26 -13.11 -19.07
C ARG A 35 9.36 -13.69 -18.19
N LYS A 36 10.17 -12.86 -17.54
CA LYS A 36 11.31 -13.28 -16.71
C LYS A 36 10.92 -13.37 -15.23
N LYS A 37 10.00 -12.52 -14.79
CA LYS A 37 9.71 -12.27 -13.38
C LYS A 37 8.34 -12.80 -12.97
N HIS A 38 7.34 -12.74 -13.84
CA HIS A 38 5.99 -13.26 -13.56
C HIS A 38 5.32 -12.62 -12.32
N ASP A 39 5.67 -11.37 -12.00
CA ASP A 39 5.16 -10.60 -10.86
C ASP A 39 4.42 -9.31 -11.29
N LEU A 40 4.22 -9.08 -12.59
CA LEU A 40 3.42 -7.96 -13.09
C LEU A 40 1.92 -8.29 -13.15
N ILE A 41 1.10 -7.35 -12.66
CA ILE A 41 -0.32 -7.21 -12.97
C ILE A 41 -0.47 -5.99 -13.88
N GLN A 42 -0.95 -6.20 -15.11
CA GLN A 42 -1.14 -5.11 -16.08
C GLN A 42 -2.57 -5.12 -16.66
N GLN A 43 -3.15 -3.93 -16.81
CA GLN A 43 -4.45 -3.73 -17.48
C GLN A 43 -4.41 -2.54 -18.45
N ASN A 44 -5.38 -2.53 -19.37
CA ASN A 44 -5.48 -1.62 -20.51
C ASN A 44 -6.02 -0.21 -20.17
N PHE A 45 -5.39 0.49 -19.23
CA PHE A 45 -5.62 1.93 -19.00
C PHE A 45 -4.30 2.69 -19.08
N HIS A 46 -4.34 3.95 -19.51
CA HIS A 46 -3.12 4.77 -19.55
C HIS A 46 -2.62 5.05 -18.14
N ASP A 47 -1.38 4.65 -17.83
CA ASP A 47 -0.81 4.82 -16.50
C ASP A 47 -0.50 6.30 -16.24
N SER A 48 -1.25 6.91 -15.32
CA SER A 48 -1.14 8.33 -15.00
C SER A 48 -1.77 8.64 -13.65
N TYR A 49 -1.39 9.76 -13.03
CA TYR A 49 -1.94 10.20 -11.75
C TYR A 49 -3.48 10.25 -11.72
N ARG A 50 -4.12 10.69 -12.80
CA ARG A 50 -5.59 10.76 -12.90
C ARG A 50 -6.28 9.39 -13.05
N ASN A 51 -5.51 8.34 -13.35
CA ASN A 51 -5.97 6.96 -13.52
C ASN A 51 -5.47 6.03 -12.40
N LEU A 52 -4.85 6.55 -11.33
CA LEU A 52 -4.41 5.71 -10.20
C LEU A 52 -5.55 4.91 -9.59
N THR A 53 -6.78 5.43 -9.60
CA THR A 53 -7.94 4.68 -9.11
C THR A 53 -8.24 3.45 -9.96
N TRP A 54 -8.04 3.50 -11.28
CA TRP A 54 -8.14 2.30 -12.12
C TRP A 54 -7.06 1.27 -11.77
N LYS A 55 -5.82 1.72 -11.53
CA LYS A 55 -4.74 0.86 -11.02
C LYS A 55 -5.11 0.25 -9.67
N ALA A 56 -5.74 1.02 -8.79
CA ALA A 56 -6.16 0.54 -7.48
C ALA A 56 -7.23 -0.55 -7.56
N LEU A 57 -8.28 -0.30 -8.35
CA LEU A 57 -9.33 -1.28 -8.60
C LEU A 57 -8.80 -2.53 -9.32
N MET A 58 -7.82 -2.39 -10.21
CA MET A 58 -7.17 -3.50 -10.89
C MET A 58 -6.49 -4.45 -9.91
N TRP A 59 -5.63 -3.95 -9.00
CA TRP A 59 -4.96 -4.84 -8.05
C TRP A 59 -5.95 -5.39 -7.01
N LEU A 60 -6.95 -4.62 -6.58
CA LEU A 60 -8.01 -5.13 -5.70
C LEU A 60 -8.73 -6.31 -6.34
N ARG A 61 -9.09 -6.18 -7.63
CA ARG A 61 -9.74 -7.24 -8.40
C ARG A 61 -8.83 -8.46 -8.55
N PHE A 62 -7.55 -8.26 -8.84
CA PHE A 62 -6.60 -9.35 -8.94
C PHE A 62 -6.53 -10.16 -7.63
N ILE A 63 -6.45 -9.48 -6.48
CA ILE A 63 -6.41 -10.16 -5.18
C ILE A 63 -7.73 -10.89 -4.88
N ASP A 64 -8.88 -10.28 -5.16
CA ASP A 64 -10.19 -10.90 -4.99
C ASP A 64 -10.35 -12.18 -5.83
N GLU A 65 -9.88 -12.16 -7.09
CA GLU A 65 -10.03 -13.30 -8.01
C GLU A 65 -9.00 -14.41 -7.76
N TYR A 66 -7.74 -14.06 -7.46
CA TYR A 66 -6.63 -15.03 -7.46
C TYR A 66 -6.00 -15.28 -6.08
N CYS A 67 -6.34 -14.48 -5.06
CA CYS A 67 -5.76 -14.58 -3.71
C CYS A 67 -6.84 -14.51 -2.60
N PRO A 68 -7.95 -15.27 -2.68
CA PRO A 68 -9.10 -15.09 -1.78
C PRO A 68 -8.81 -15.41 -0.30
N ASN A 69 -7.72 -16.12 -0.01
CA ASN A 69 -7.33 -16.55 1.33
C ASN A 69 -6.14 -15.75 1.91
N VAL A 70 -5.72 -14.68 1.26
CA VAL A 70 -4.63 -13.84 1.78
C VAL A 70 -5.08 -13.20 3.10
N GLN A 71 -4.21 -13.17 4.11
CA GLN A 71 -4.57 -12.60 5.42
C GLN A 71 -4.47 -11.06 5.42
N TYR A 72 -3.44 -10.54 4.77
CA TYR A 72 -3.20 -9.11 4.64
C TYR A 72 -2.66 -8.75 3.28
N ILE A 73 -2.96 -7.54 2.84
CA ILE A 73 -2.49 -6.96 1.59
C ILE A 73 -1.76 -5.68 1.94
N MET A 74 -0.50 -5.58 1.55
CA MET A 74 0.29 -4.37 1.72
C MET A 74 0.45 -3.66 0.38
N LYS A 75 -0.15 -2.48 0.26
CA LYS A 75 0.05 -1.57 -0.87
C LYS A 75 1.14 -0.58 -0.50
N LEU A 76 2.17 -0.47 -1.34
CA LEU A 76 3.28 0.48 -1.22
C LEU A 76 3.45 1.26 -2.53
N ASP A 77 3.91 2.50 -2.44
CA ASP A 77 4.54 3.19 -3.58
C ASP A 77 5.96 2.66 -3.81
N ASP A 78 6.50 2.87 -5.02
CA ASP A 78 7.80 2.37 -5.46
C ASP A 78 9.00 3.18 -4.91
N ASP A 79 8.73 4.24 -4.15
CA ASP A 79 9.69 5.08 -3.43
C ASP A 79 9.65 4.87 -1.90
N VAL A 80 8.99 3.79 -1.45
CA VAL A 80 8.80 3.45 -0.03
C VAL A 80 9.65 2.25 0.36
N VAL A 81 10.32 2.34 1.51
CA VAL A 81 10.94 1.20 2.17
C VAL A 81 10.18 0.88 3.45
N GLY A 82 10.02 -0.42 3.72
CA GLY A 82 9.36 -0.92 4.91
C GLY A 82 10.24 -1.89 5.70
N ASN A 83 10.17 -1.83 7.04
CA ASN A 83 10.68 -2.89 7.91
C ASN A 83 9.67 -4.05 7.93
N ILE A 84 9.68 -4.84 6.86
CA ILE A 84 8.71 -5.92 6.63
C ILE A 84 8.72 -6.94 7.76
N LEU A 85 9.87 -7.18 8.40
CA LEU A 85 10.01 -8.16 9.49
C LEU A 85 9.25 -7.70 10.74
N GLU A 86 9.39 -6.43 11.12
CA GLU A 86 8.63 -5.85 12.22
C GLU A 86 7.13 -5.79 11.90
N ILE A 87 6.78 -5.48 10.65
CA ILE A 87 5.37 -5.45 10.21
C ILE A 87 4.75 -6.85 10.30
N ILE A 88 5.45 -7.92 9.89
CA ILE A 88 4.97 -9.29 10.05
C ILE A 88 4.73 -9.60 11.52
N HIS A 89 5.66 -9.23 12.40
CA HIS A 89 5.50 -9.44 13.84
C HIS A 89 4.23 -8.75 14.36
N PHE A 90 4.07 -7.46 14.05
CA PHE A 90 2.88 -6.68 14.39
C PHE A 90 1.58 -7.34 13.88
N LEU A 91 1.55 -7.77 12.62
CA LEU A 91 0.36 -8.38 12.02
C LEU A 91 0.06 -9.75 12.60
N ASN A 92 1.07 -10.55 12.95
CA ASN A 92 0.88 -11.84 13.61
C ASN A 92 0.27 -11.69 15.01
N GLU A 93 0.74 -10.72 15.79
CA GLU A 93 0.12 -10.40 17.09
C GLU A 93 -1.32 -9.89 16.91
N HIS A 94 -1.57 -9.10 15.87
CA HIS A 94 -2.92 -8.67 15.53
C HIS A 94 -3.84 -9.87 15.21
N VAL A 95 -3.41 -10.80 14.33
CA VAL A 95 -4.20 -12.00 13.98
C VAL A 95 -4.59 -12.78 15.23
N LYS A 96 -3.66 -12.97 16.19
CA LYS A 96 -3.96 -13.65 17.45
C LYS A 96 -5.08 -12.93 18.21
N ALA A 97 -5.01 -11.61 18.30
CA ALA A 97 -5.98 -10.79 19.01
C ALA A 97 -7.37 -10.77 18.37
N VAL A 98 -7.47 -10.86 17.04
CA VAL A 98 -8.74 -10.79 16.31
C VAL A 98 -9.21 -12.13 15.73
N SER A 99 -8.54 -13.23 16.06
CA SER A 99 -8.80 -14.56 15.49
C SER A 99 -10.24 -15.06 15.65
N LEU A 100 -10.97 -14.56 16.65
CA LEU A 100 -12.36 -14.91 16.91
C LEU A 100 -13.38 -14.04 16.14
N LEU A 101 -12.94 -12.97 15.48
CA LEU A 101 -13.82 -12.09 14.70
C LEU A 101 -14.12 -12.70 13.34
N LYS A 102 -15.40 -12.73 12.96
CA LYS A 102 -15.85 -13.22 11.63
C LYS A 102 -15.35 -12.36 10.46
N SER A 103 -15.08 -11.09 10.72
CA SER A 103 -14.58 -10.12 9.74
C SER A 103 -13.81 -9.06 10.51
N GLN A 104 -12.67 -8.66 9.96
CA GLN A 104 -11.81 -7.67 10.59
C GLN A 104 -12.11 -6.29 10.02
N LYS A 105 -12.25 -6.18 8.69
CA LYS A 105 -12.51 -4.92 7.96
C LYS A 105 -11.60 -3.78 8.38
N GLN A 106 -10.31 -4.05 8.59
CA GLN A 106 -9.36 -3.03 9.03
C GLN A 106 -8.42 -2.59 7.91
N ILE A 107 -8.08 -1.30 7.95
CA ILE A 107 -7.08 -0.67 7.11
C ILE A 107 -6.07 0.02 8.03
N PHE A 108 -4.84 -0.47 8.06
CA PHE A 108 -3.75 0.10 8.86
C PHE A 108 -2.94 1.05 8.00
N CYS A 109 -2.87 2.31 8.40
CA CYS A 109 -2.24 3.36 7.62
C CYS A 109 -2.01 4.62 8.47
N ARG A 110 -1.31 5.62 7.91
CA ARG A 110 -1.36 6.97 8.49
C ARG A 110 -2.67 7.62 8.09
N VAL A 111 -3.54 7.88 9.05
CA VAL A 111 -4.84 8.49 8.79
C VAL A 111 -4.69 10.01 8.67
N ILE A 112 -5.31 10.55 7.63
CA ILE A 112 -5.49 11.98 7.41
C ILE A 112 -6.89 12.34 7.90
N TYR A 113 -6.93 13.26 8.86
CA TYR A 113 -8.17 13.79 9.44
C TYR A 113 -8.46 15.18 8.90
N HIS A 114 -9.72 15.42 8.55
CA HIS A 114 -10.27 16.76 8.26
C HIS A 114 -9.41 17.59 7.28
N ARG A 115 -8.94 16.97 6.19
CA ARG A 115 -8.10 17.64 5.18
C ARG A 115 -8.96 18.54 4.29
N PRO A 116 -8.62 19.83 4.12
CA PRO A 116 -9.30 20.68 3.15
C PRO A 116 -9.11 20.15 1.71
N VAL A 117 -10.17 20.21 0.92
CA VAL A 117 -10.12 19.86 -0.49
C VAL A 117 -9.41 20.99 -1.26
N SER A 118 -8.37 20.65 -2.03
CA SER A 118 -7.65 21.67 -2.80
C SER A 118 -8.50 22.18 -3.96
N ARG A 119 -8.88 23.46 -3.91
CA ARG A 119 -9.65 24.17 -4.96
C ARG A 119 -8.78 25.05 -5.85
N GLU A 120 -7.47 25.05 -5.64
CA GLU A 120 -6.54 25.80 -6.46
C GLU A 120 -6.21 25.03 -7.75
N LYS A 121 -6.55 25.59 -8.91
CA LYS A 121 -6.39 24.92 -10.22
C LYS A 121 -4.95 24.50 -10.55
N LYS A 122 -3.94 25.16 -9.97
CA LYS A 122 -2.52 24.86 -10.17
C LYS A 122 -2.03 23.70 -9.30
N ASN A 123 -2.81 23.30 -8.30
CA ASN A 123 -2.43 22.23 -7.40
C ASN A 123 -2.54 20.87 -8.09
N LYS A 124 -1.52 20.01 -7.95
CA LYS A 124 -1.54 18.63 -8.46
C LYS A 124 -2.80 17.87 -8.02
N TRP A 125 -3.28 18.14 -6.81
CA TRP A 125 -4.44 17.53 -6.16
C TRP A 125 -5.71 18.39 -6.27
N TYR A 126 -5.81 19.24 -7.30
CA TYR A 126 -7.00 20.04 -7.56
C TYR A 126 -8.23 19.17 -7.82
N VAL A 127 -9.29 19.44 -7.06
CA VAL A 127 -10.59 18.77 -7.18
C VAL A 127 -11.67 19.82 -7.43
N ARG A 128 -12.46 19.60 -8.48
CA ARG A 128 -13.58 20.47 -8.81
C ARG A 128 -14.76 20.24 -7.87
N ARG A 129 -15.63 21.25 -7.74
CA ARG A 129 -16.83 21.16 -6.88
C ARG A 129 -17.86 20.13 -7.36
N ASP A 130 -17.90 19.84 -8.67
CA ASP A 130 -18.74 18.79 -9.24
C ASP A 130 -18.20 17.38 -8.99
N GLU A 131 -16.89 17.24 -8.73
CA GLU A 131 -16.25 15.97 -8.38
C GLU A 131 -16.45 15.64 -6.88
N LEU A 132 -16.31 16.65 -6.01
CA LEU A 132 -16.58 16.56 -4.58
C LEU A 132 -17.11 17.90 -4.09
N SER A 133 -18.35 17.94 -3.60
CA SER A 133 -19.00 19.17 -3.14
C SER A 133 -18.56 19.61 -1.74
N SER A 134 -18.16 18.67 -0.88
CA SER A 134 -17.64 18.95 0.46
C SER A 134 -16.37 19.79 0.42
N GLU A 135 -16.21 20.72 1.36
CA GLU A 135 -14.98 21.50 1.52
C GLU A 135 -13.85 20.70 2.20
N TYR A 136 -14.18 19.58 2.84
CA TYR A 136 -13.23 18.68 3.50
C TYR A 136 -13.38 17.24 3.00
N TYR A 137 -12.26 16.54 2.90
CA TYR A 137 -12.25 15.09 2.73
C TYR A 137 -12.77 14.41 4.00
N SER A 138 -13.50 13.29 3.83
CA SER A 138 -13.66 12.32 4.94
C SER A 138 -12.30 11.75 5.33
N ASN A 139 -12.20 11.14 6.52
CA ASN A 139 -10.97 10.49 6.95
C ASN A 139 -10.52 9.43 5.92
N TYR A 140 -9.24 9.41 5.59
CA TYR A 140 -8.64 8.49 4.63
C TYR A 140 -7.16 8.26 4.95
N CYS A 141 -6.52 7.32 4.27
CA CYS A 141 -5.11 6.98 4.44
C CYS A 141 -4.20 7.80 3.52
N VAL A 142 -2.99 8.09 3.98
CA VAL A 142 -1.89 8.51 3.09
C VAL A 142 -1.59 7.38 2.09
N GLY A 143 -1.55 7.68 0.79
CA GLY A 143 -1.35 6.71 -0.28
C GLY A 143 -0.04 5.91 -0.26
N MET A 144 1.03 6.39 0.38
CA MET A 144 2.37 5.76 0.28
C MET A 144 2.43 4.32 0.80
N ALA A 145 1.72 4.02 1.89
CA ALA A 145 1.80 2.72 2.57
C ALA A 145 0.50 2.42 3.31
N ILE A 146 -0.16 1.35 2.90
CA ILE A 146 -1.48 0.95 3.41
C ILE A 146 -1.51 -0.57 3.54
N ILE A 147 -1.94 -1.07 4.70
CA ILE A 147 -2.16 -2.50 4.92
C ILE A 147 -3.66 -2.73 5.06
N PHE A 148 -4.22 -3.62 4.24
CA PHE A 148 -5.60 -4.05 4.29
C PHE A 148 -5.68 -5.45 4.90
N THR A 149 -6.73 -5.70 5.65
CA THR A 149 -7.18 -7.05 5.97
C THR A 149 -7.71 -7.74 4.70
N GLY A 150 -7.46 -9.05 4.59
CA GLY A 150 -7.74 -9.82 3.38
C GLY A 150 -9.19 -9.97 3.00
N ASP A 151 -10.13 -9.67 3.91
CA ASP A 151 -11.58 -9.72 3.68
C ASP A 151 -12.14 -8.46 2.98
N LEU A 152 -11.34 -7.39 2.85
CA LEU A 152 -11.77 -6.12 2.26
C LEU A 152 -11.91 -6.07 0.73
N PRO A 153 -11.06 -6.72 -0.11
CA PRO A 153 -11.07 -6.52 -1.55
C PRO A 153 -12.45 -6.71 -2.19
N ASN A 154 -13.13 -7.81 -1.87
CA ASN A 154 -14.47 -8.10 -2.39
C ASN A 154 -15.47 -7.00 -2.03
N MET A 155 -15.45 -6.55 -0.77
CA MET A 155 -16.37 -5.53 -0.26
C MET A 155 -16.13 -4.19 -0.95
N LEU A 156 -14.85 -3.79 -1.07
CA LEU A 156 -14.45 -2.55 -1.73
C LEU A 156 -14.84 -2.56 -3.21
N LEU A 157 -14.61 -3.66 -3.93
CA LEU A 157 -15.02 -3.80 -5.34
C LEU A 157 -16.53 -3.72 -5.52
N ARG A 158 -17.32 -4.34 -4.63
CA ARG A 158 -18.79 -4.23 -4.65
C ARG A 158 -19.27 -2.81 -4.39
N ALA A 159 -18.62 -2.09 -3.48
CA ALA A 159 -18.91 -0.68 -3.22
C ALA A 159 -18.53 0.20 -4.43
N ALA A 160 -17.38 -0.06 -5.06
CA ALA A 160 -16.88 0.70 -6.21
C ALA A 160 -17.85 0.66 -7.39
N LYS A 161 -18.49 -0.49 -7.66
CA LYS A 161 -19.49 -0.64 -8.72
C LYS A 161 -20.71 0.28 -8.57
N LYS A 162 -20.99 0.76 -7.35
CA LYS A 162 -22.14 1.61 -7.03
C LYS A 162 -21.75 3.06 -6.76
N GLU A 163 -20.49 3.41 -6.98
CA GLU A 163 -19.96 4.73 -6.63
C GLU A 163 -19.47 5.47 -7.87
N ARG A 164 -19.58 6.79 -7.85
CA ARG A 164 -19.01 7.62 -8.91
C ARG A 164 -17.49 7.57 -8.81
N TYR A 165 -16.82 7.34 -9.94
CA TYR A 165 -15.37 7.38 -10.02
C TYR A 165 -14.81 8.69 -9.43
N PHE A 166 -13.82 8.56 -8.55
CA PHE A 166 -13.02 9.66 -8.05
C PHE A 166 -11.55 9.33 -8.29
N TRP A 167 -10.77 10.29 -8.79
CA TRP A 167 -9.47 9.97 -9.39
C TRP A 167 -8.34 9.79 -8.36
N ILE A 168 -8.45 10.43 -7.19
CA ILE A 168 -7.49 10.29 -6.08
C ILE A 168 -7.74 8.94 -5.41
N ASP A 169 -6.85 7.98 -5.66
CA ASP A 169 -7.03 6.57 -5.34
C ASP A 169 -7.05 6.28 -3.83
N ASP A 170 -6.12 6.87 -3.08
CA ASP A 170 -6.07 6.69 -1.63
C ASP A 170 -7.36 7.20 -0.96
N TYR A 171 -7.85 8.39 -1.35
CA TYR A 171 -9.14 8.90 -0.87
C TYR A 171 -10.33 8.08 -1.38
N PHE A 172 -10.35 7.65 -2.64
CA PHE A 172 -11.44 6.86 -3.19
C PHE A 172 -11.55 5.52 -2.44
N ILE A 173 -10.46 4.76 -2.36
CA ILE A 173 -10.44 3.43 -1.72
C ILE A 173 -10.62 3.54 -0.21
N THR A 174 -9.81 4.35 0.48
CA THR A 174 -9.75 4.35 1.96
C THR A 174 -10.60 5.41 2.64
N GLY A 175 -11.16 6.35 1.88
CA GLY A 175 -12.12 7.34 2.37
C GLY A 175 -13.54 6.99 1.95
N ILE A 176 -13.82 7.01 0.64
CA ILE A 176 -15.18 6.82 0.12
C ILE A 176 -15.65 5.37 0.27
N LEU A 177 -14.91 4.41 -0.31
CA LEU A 177 -15.32 3.01 -0.33
C LEU A 177 -15.22 2.37 1.06
N ALA A 178 -14.11 2.60 1.77
CA ALA A 178 -13.92 2.13 3.15
C ALA A 178 -15.07 2.57 4.07
N LYS A 179 -15.49 3.84 4.00
CA LYS A 179 -16.63 4.32 4.79
C LYS A 179 -17.93 3.59 4.44
N LYS A 180 -18.17 3.28 3.16
CA LYS A 180 -19.38 2.57 2.72
C LYS A 180 -19.45 1.11 3.17
N VAL A 181 -18.31 0.46 3.33
CA VAL A 181 -18.23 -0.94 3.78
C VAL A 181 -18.00 -1.05 5.30
N GLU A 182 -18.00 0.10 5.98
CA GLU A 182 -17.75 0.24 7.41
C GLU A 182 -16.38 -0.34 7.81
N ALA A 183 -15.36 -0.10 6.99
CA ALA A 183 -13.99 -0.46 7.31
C ALA A 183 -13.42 0.48 8.39
N GLN A 184 -12.77 -0.11 9.39
CA GLN A 184 -12.10 0.62 10.46
C GLN A 184 -10.71 1.05 10.00
N LEU A 185 -10.45 2.36 10.04
CA LEU A 185 -9.11 2.89 9.87
C LEU A 185 -8.33 2.78 11.20
N VAL A 186 -7.21 2.07 11.18
CA VAL A 186 -6.28 1.94 12.32
C VAL A 186 -5.11 2.88 12.08
N ASP A 187 -5.05 3.96 12.88
CA ASP A 187 -4.06 5.01 12.67
C ASP A 187 -2.66 4.62 13.16
N LEU A 188 -1.78 4.38 12.20
CA LEU A 188 -0.35 4.11 12.34
C LEU A 188 0.49 5.38 12.13
N LYS A 189 -0.04 6.59 12.37
CA LYS A 189 0.67 7.87 12.23
C LYS A 189 2.08 7.87 12.81
N ARG A 190 2.31 7.21 13.95
CA ARG A 190 3.65 7.12 14.58
C ARG A 190 4.59 6.10 13.91
N LYS A 191 4.05 5.13 13.19
CA LYS A 191 4.81 4.10 12.48
C LYS A 191 5.08 4.43 11.01
N ILE A 192 4.43 5.46 10.45
CA ILE A 192 4.55 5.81 9.03
C ILE A 192 5.01 7.26 8.89
N VAL A 193 6.24 7.43 8.42
CA VAL A 193 6.91 8.73 8.26
C VAL A 193 6.85 9.16 6.80
N ILE A 194 6.21 10.30 6.55
CA ILE A 194 5.90 10.81 5.20
C ILE A 194 6.91 11.84 4.68
N TYR A 195 8.05 12.00 5.36
CA TYR A 195 9.06 12.99 5.04
C TYR A 195 10.45 12.36 5.10
N THR A 196 11.39 12.87 4.31
CA THR A 196 12.76 12.35 4.18
C THR A 196 13.75 13.05 5.12
N TRP A 197 13.37 13.35 6.36
CA TRP A 197 14.31 13.96 7.32
C TRP A 197 15.37 12.94 7.77
N GLU A 198 16.62 13.39 7.92
CA GLU A 198 17.71 12.63 8.56
C GLU A 198 17.31 12.20 9.98
N GLY A 199 17.65 10.97 10.36
CA GLY A 199 17.37 10.36 11.67
C GLY A 199 16.24 9.33 11.65
N ASN A 200 15.41 9.30 10.61
CA ASN A 200 14.37 8.27 10.45
C ASN A 200 14.92 6.94 9.92
N GLU A 201 16.17 6.90 9.46
CA GLU A 201 16.89 5.68 9.07
C GLU A 201 16.96 4.69 10.24
N GLU A 202 17.47 5.14 11.39
CA GLU A 202 17.70 4.29 12.54
C GLU A 202 16.38 3.81 13.17
N ALA A 203 15.39 4.70 13.27
CA ALA A 203 14.05 4.33 13.73
C ALA A 203 13.42 3.24 12.84
N LEU A 204 13.66 3.27 11.52
CA LEU A 204 13.19 2.23 10.60
C LEU A 204 13.93 0.91 10.87
N VAL A 205 15.26 0.95 10.96
CA VAL A 205 16.10 -0.23 11.21
C VAL A 205 15.74 -0.88 12.55
N ASN A 206 15.47 -0.07 13.58
CA ASN A 206 15.12 -0.54 14.92
C ASN A 206 13.67 -1.05 15.02
N GLY A 207 12.79 -0.74 14.08
CA GLY A 207 11.37 -1.15 14.09
C GLY A 207 10.45 -0.16 14.84
N ASP A 208 10.99 0.99 15.27
CA ASP A 208 10.22 2.06 15.87
C ASP A 208 9.22 2.65 14.86
N ILE A 209 9.59 2.67 13.58
CA ILE A 209 8.70 2.97 12.45
C ILE A 209 8.67 1.79 11.46
N PHE A 210 7.56 1.65 10.76
CA PHE A 210 7.33 0.62 9.75
C PHE A 210 7.74 1.08 8.37
N PHE A 211 7.41 2.31 7.99
CA PHE A 211 7.59 2.80 6.63
C PHE A 211 8.15 4.21 6.57
N ARG A 212 8.99 4.46 5.57
CA ARG A 212 9.43 5.79 5.15
C ARG A 212 9.70 5.84 3.64
N LEU A 213 9.74 7.05 3.12
CA LEU A 213 10.27 7.31 1.78
C LEU A 213 11.80 7.19 1.76
N PHE A 214 12.35 6.66 0.67
CA PHE A 214 13.79 6.72 0.38
C PHE A 214 14.08 7.75 -0.72
N SER A 215 15.30 8.26 -0.76
CA SER A 215 15.69 9.33 -1.72
C SER A 215 16.03 8.79 -3.11
N ASN A 216 16.51 7.55 -3.19
CA ASN A 216 16.75 6.82 -4.44
C ASN A 216 16.87 5.32 -4.14
N MET A 217 16.90 4.49 -5.20
CA MET A 217 16.93 3.03 -5.07
C MET A 217 18.15 2.53 -4.29
N SER A 218 19.32 3.15 -4.45
CA SER A 218 20.53 2.77 -3.70
C SER A 218 20.37 2.99 -2.20
N HIS A 219 19.77 4.12 -1.81
CA HIS A 219 19.44 4.41 -0.42
C HIS A 219 18.40 3.41 0.13
N GLY A 220 17.33 3.11 -0.63
CA GLY A 220 16.35 2.09 -0.25
C GLY A 220 16.98 0.70 -0.03
N LEU A 221 17.87 0.27 -0.93
CA LEU A 221 18.60 -1.00 -0.80
C LEU A 221 19.56 -1.01 0.39
N GLN A 222 20.20 0.11 0.71
CA GLN A 222 21.06 0.22 1.89
C GLN A 222 20.25 0.06 3.18
N LEU A 223 19.10 0.73 3.29
CA LEU A 223 18.20 0.60 4.44
C LEU A 223 17.71 -0.83 4.60
N TRP A 224 17.30 -1.47 3.51
CA TRP A 224 16.87 -2.86 3.54
C TRP A 224 17.97 -3.79 4.08
N ARG A 225 19.23 -3.63 3.64
CA ARG A 225 20.36 -4.40 4.17
C ARG A 225 20.59 -4.17 5.66
N GLN A 226 20.43 -2.93 6.13
CA GLN A 226 20.55 -2.60 7.55
C GLN A 226 19.44 -3.26 8.38
N ILE A 227 18.21 -3.30 7.86
CA ILE A 227 17.08 -4.00 8.49
C ILE A 227 17.38 -5.50 8.58
N GLU A 228 17.82 -6.14 7.50
CA GLU A 228 18.17 -7.57 7.49
C GLU A 228 19.27 -7.89 8.51
N ASN A 229 20.33 -7.08 8.55
CA ASN A 229 21.43 -7.25 9.50
C ASN A 229 20.96 -7.06 10.95
N SER A 230 20.18 -6.02 11.24
CA SER A 230 19.64 -5.74 12.58
C SER A 230 18.75 -6.87 13.08
N TYR A 231 17.91 -7.44 12.20
CA TYR A 231 17.09 -8.59 12.55
C TYR A 231 17.92 -9.84 12.81
N PHE A 232 18.91 -10.13 11.97
CA PHE A 232 19.80 -11.27 12.17
C PHE A 232 20.55 -11.21 13.51
N ILE A 233 21.06 -10.03 13.88
CA ILE A 233 21.71 -9.81 15.18
C ILE A 233 20.73 -10.02 16.34
N ARG A 234 19.51 -9.46 16.26
CA ARG A 234 18.49 -9.63 17.30
C ARG A 234 18.05 -11.09 17.44
N PHE A 235 17.88 -11.79 16.33
CA PHE A 235 17.51 -13.21 16.32
C PHE A 235 18.58 -14.09 16.98
N LEU A 236 19.86 -13.86 16.66
CA LEU A 236 20.97 -14.57 17.31
C LEU A 236 21.00 -14.32 18.82
N ASN A 237 20.81 -13.06 19.26
CA ASN A 237 20.82 -12.72 20.67
C ASN A 237 19.62 -13.28 21.45
N SER A 238 18.47 -13.51 20.80
CA SER A 238 17.31 -14.16 21.42
C SER A 238 17.42 -15.69 21.51
N SER A 239 18.44 -16.27 20.87
CA SER A 239 18.68 -17.72 20.81
C SER A 239 19.76 -18.20 21.80
N LEU A 240 20.34 -17.26 22.57
CA LEU A 240 21.35 -17.47 23.62
C LEU A 240 20.71 -17.23 24.99
#